data_AF-A0A7Y0D7W6-F1
#
_entry.id   AF-A0A7Y0D7W6-F1
#
_cell.length_a   1.000
_cell.length_b   1.000
_cell.length_c   1.000
_cell.angle_alpha   90.00
_cell.angle_beta   90.00
_cell.angle_gamma   90.00
#
_symmetry.space_group_name_H-M   'P 1'
#
loop_
_entity.id
_entity.type
_entity.pdbx_description
1 polymer ?
#
loop_
_entity_poly.entity_id
_entity_poly.type
_entity_poly.pdbx_seq_one_letter_code
_entity_poly.pdbx_strand_id
1 'polypeptide(L)' 'PATLARRGPGGGRGRGVIGWAGPWPLAERWWTDEPRYRTHLQVALEDGSALLLAHTAETWTCEAVYD' A
#
# COMPACT_ATOMS: atom_id res chain seq x y z
N PRO A 1 17.59 -2.46 5.84
CA PRO A 1 16.79 -1.75 4.82
C PRO A 1 15.50 -2.52 4.57
N ALA A 2 14.38 -1.84 4.29
CA ALA A 2 13.11 -2.50 3.98
C ALA A 2 12.99 -2.79 2.47
N THR A 3 12.30 -3.88 2.13
CA THR A 3 12.08 -4.30 0.74
C THR A 3 10.59 -4.55 0.53
N LEU A 4 10.06 -4.08 -0.59
CA LEU A 4 8.67 -4.31 -1.00
C LEU A 4 8.61 -5.37 -2.10
N ALA A 5 7.81 -6.40 -1.92
CA ALA A 5 7.62 -7.48 -2.88
C ALA A 5 6.14 -7.85 -3.05
N ARG A 6 5.75 -8.22 -4.27
CA ARG A 6 4.40 -8.72 -4.56
C ARG A 6 4.28 -10.16 -4.09
N ARG A 7 3.25 -10.46 -3.30
CA ARG A 7 2.96 -11.83 -2.84
C ARG A 7 2.28 -12.65 -3.95
N GLY A 8 2.57 -13.95 -4.02
CA GLY A 8 1.93 -14.92 -4.92
C GLY A 8 2.83 -15.45 -6.05
N PRO A 9 2.35 -16.43 -6.83
CA PRO A 9 3.08 -16.98 -7.96
C PRO A 9 3.48 -15.89 -8.98
N GLY A 10 4.74 -15.89 -9.40
CA GLY A 10 5.31 -14.84 -10.25
C GLY A 10 5.56 -13.51 -9.53
N GLY A 11 5.61 -13.49 -8.19
CA GLY A 11 6.05 -12.33 -7.41
C GLY A 11 7.40 -11.82 -7.92
N GLY A 12 7.46 -10.53 -8.27
CA GLY A 12 8.67 -9.91 -8.79
C GLY A 12 9.78 -9.84 -7.73
N ARG A 13 11.00 -9.52 -8.17
CA ARG A 13 12.09 -9.21 -7.24
C ARG A 13 11.67 -8.07 -6.32
N GLY A 14 12.02 -8.20 -5.04
CA GLY A 14 11.78 -7.15 -4.07
C GLY A 14 12.51 -5.87 -4.47
N ARG A 15 11.84 -4.72 -4.30
CA ARG A 15 12.39 -3.38 -4.55
C ARG A 15 12.76 -2.71 -3.25
N GLY A 16 13.91 -2.05 -3.20
CA GLY A 16 14.35 -1.29 -2.03
C GLY A 16 13.39 -0.15 -1.70
N VAL A 17 12.99 -0.05 -0.43
CA VAL A 17 12.20 1.07 0.09
C VAL A 17 13.15 2.16 0.59
N ILE A 18 13.00 3.36 0.05
CA ILE A 18 13.84 4.53 0.41
C ILE A 18 13.11 5.55 1.27
N GLY A 19 11.78 5.46 1.39
CA GLY A 19 10.98 6.34 2.22
C GLY A 19 9.52 5.91 2.27
N TRP A 20 8.77 6.48 3.21
CA TRP A 20 7.33 6.21 3.35
C TRP A 20 6.62 7.36 4.07
N ALA A 21 5.29 7.43 3.87
CA ALA A 21 4.39 8.35 4.57
C ALA A 21 3.08 7.64 4.90
N GLY A 22 2.49 7.97 6.06
CA GLY A 22 1.35 7.27 6.66
C GLY A 22 1.76 6.52 7.93
N PRO A 23 1.08 5.43 8.32
CA PRO A 23 -0.20 4.96 7.79
C PRO A 23 -1.35 5.96 8.06
N TRP A 24 -2.26 6.13 7.08
CA TRP A 24 -3.46 6.96 7.21
C TRP A 24 -4.73 6.09 7.26
N PRO A 25 -5.40 5.98 8.41
CA PRO A 25 -6.70 5.31 8.52
C PRO A 25 -7.78 6.07 7.77
N LEU A 26 -8.58 5.36 6.98
CA LEU A 26 -9.73 5.86 6.24
C LEU A 26 -10.98 5.08 6.67
N ALA A 27 -12.03 5.82 7.04
CA ALA A 27 -13.38 5.29 7.14
C ALA A 27 -14.12 5.58 5.83
N GLU A 28 -14.45 4.54 5.09
CA GLU A 28 -15.25 4.59 3.88
C GLU A 28 -16.67 4.13 4.16
N ARG A 29 -17.62 4.57 3.33
CA ARG A 29 -19.04 4.23 3.51
C ARG A 29 -19.55 4.48 4.93
N TRP A 30 -18.91 5.42 5.66
CA TRP A 30 -19.19 5.70 7.08
C TRP A 30 -20.62 6.20 7.30
N TRP A 31 -21.26 6.69 6.24
CA TRP A 31 -22.65 7.13 6.21
C TRP A 31 -23.66 5.99 5.98
N THR A 32 -23.21 4.74 5.94
CA THR A 32 -24.04 3.54 5.75
C THR A 32 -23.94 2.63 6.96
N ASP A 33 -24.88 1.70 7.10
CA ASP A 33 -24.85 0.67 8.16
C ASP A 33 -23.71 -0.36 7.99
N GLU A 34 -22.97 -0.30 6.88
CA GLU A 34 -21.83 -1.16 6.55
C GLU A 34 -20.55 -0.35 6.25
N PRO A 35 -19.98 0.34 7.24
CA PRO A 35 -18.74 1.08 7.06
C PRO A 35 -17.58 0.14 6.70
N ARG A 36 -16.63 0.64 5.91
CA ARG A 36 -15.40 -0.07 5.56
C ARG A 36 -14.20 0.71 6.07
N TYR A 37 -13.26 0.03 6.71
CA TYR A 37 -12.04 0.64 7.21
C TYR A 37 -10.85 0.15 6.41
N ARG A 38 -10.04 1.10 5.93
CA ARG A 38 -8.79 0.82 5.25
C ARG A 38 -7.69 1.71 5.78
N THR A 39 -6.44 1.32 5.53
CA THR A 39 -5.28 2.14 5.88
C THR A 39 -4.42 2.36 4.65
N HIS A 40 -4.14 3.61 4.30
CA HIS A 40 -3.22 3.95 3.22
C HIS A 40 -1.79 4.10 3.71
N LEU A 41 -0.83 3.63 2.93
CA LEU A 41 0.61 3.82 3.12
C LEU A 41 1.24 4.18 1.77
N GLN A 42 1.92 5.32 1.70
CA GLN A 42 2.70 5.68 0.53
C GLN A 42 4.15 5.24 0.72
N VAL A 43 4.71 4.57 -0.29
CA VAL A 43 6.06 3.98 -0.24
C VAL A 43 6.86 4.50 -1.43
N ALA A 44 8.02 5.12 -1.17
CA ALA A 44 8.98 5.52 -2.20
C ALA A 44 10.04 4.41 -2.39
N LEU A 45 10.36 4.11 -3.64
CA LEU A 45 11.23 3.00 -4.03
C LEU A 45 12.54 3.50 -4.65
N GLU A 46 13.55 2.64 -4.62
CA GLU A 46 14.89 2.95 -5.12
C GLU A 46 14.96 3.23 -6.64
N ASP A 47 13.96 2.77 -7.40
CA ASP A 47 13.84 3.00 -8.84
C ASP A 47 13.24 4.38 -9.20
N GLY A 48 12.96 5.21 -8.18
CA GLY A 48 12.31 6.52 -8.33
C GLY A 48 10.80 6.47 -8.22
N SER A 49 10.18 5.29 -8.38
CA SER A 49 8.72 5.15 -8.31
C SER A 49 8.20 5.25 -6.88
N ALA A 50 6.91 5.56 -6.75
CA ALA A 50 6.18 5.45 -5.48
C ALA A 50 4.89 4.65 -5.64
N LEU A 51 4.52 3.91 -4.59
CA LEU A 51 3.28 3.14 -4.53
C LEU A 51 2.36 3.70 -3.45
N LEU A 52 1.06 3.80 -3.75
CA LEU A 52 0.03 3.92 -2.74
C LEU A 52 -0.52 2.52 -2.44
N LEU A 53 -0.30 2.06 -1.22
CA LEU A 53 -0.78 0.77 -0.74
C LEU A 53 -2.00 0.97 0.16
N ALA A 54 -2.99 0.09 0.04
CA ALA A 54 -4.12 0.03 0.96
C ALA A 54 -4.11 -1.30 1.71
N HIS A 55 -4.33 -1.23 3.03
CA HIS A 55 -4.52 -2.40 3.86
C HIS A 55 -5.99 -2.54 4.24
N THR A 56 -6.58 -3.68 3.92
CA THR A 56 -7.95 -4.07 4.33
C THR A 56 -7.93 -5.52 4.80
N ALA A 57 -8.55 -5.80 5.95
CA ALA A 57 -8.78 -7.16 6.46
C ALA A 57 -7.61 -8.14 6.20
N GLU A 58 -6.40 -7.77 6.68
CA GLU A 58 -5.14 -8.54 6.60
C GLU A 58 -4.41 -8.57 5.24
N THR A 59 -4.96 -7.94 4.20
CA THR A 59 -4.35 -7.93 2.86
C THR A 59 -3.94 -6.53 2.44
N TRP A 60 -2.76 -6.44 1.82
CA TRP A 60 -2.27 -5.24 1.14
C TRP A 60 -2.59 -5.29 -0.36
N THR A 61 -3.17 -4.22 -0.87
CA THR A 61 -3.37 -3.95 -2.30
C THR A 61 -2.55 -2.73 -2.73
N CYS A 62 -2.22 -2.64 -4.02
CA CYS A 62 -1.64 -1.45 -4.62
C CYS A 62 -2.74 -0.68 -5.34
N GLU A 63 -3.06 0.52 -4.87
CA GLU A 63 -4.13 1.37 -5.41
C GLU A 63 -3.61 2.27 -6.54
N ALA A 64 -2.34 2.70 -6.45
CA ALA A 64 -1.71 3.54 -7.46
C ALA A 64 -0.19 3.35 -7.52
N VAL A 65 0.37 3.66 -8.69
CA VAL A 65 1.81 3.74 -8.97
C VAL A 65 2.09 5.13 -9.53
N TYR A 66 3.15 5.76 -9.02
CA TYR A 66 3.67 7.05 -9.46
C TYR A 66 5.12 6.86 -9.94
N ASP A 67 5.50 7.54 -11.02
CA ASP A 67 6.85 7.57 -11.60
C ASP A 67 7.68 8.79 -11.14
#